data_AF-A0A970RQE3-F1
#
_entry.id   AF-A0A970RQE3-F1
#
_cell.length_a   1.000
_cell.length_b   1.000
_cell.length_c   1.000
_cell.angle_alpha   90.00
_cell.angle_beta   90.00
_cell.angle_gamma   90.00
#
_symmetry.space_group_name_H-M   'P 1'
#
loop_
_entity.id
_entity.type
_entity.pdbx_description
1 polymer ?
#
loop_
_entity_poly.entity_id
_entity_poly.type
_entity_poly.pdbx_seq_one_letter_code
_entity_poly.pdbx_strand_id
1 'polypeptide(L)'
;SFLPIFLILLVVCVMAMNDTGNLGGINLIMPFFGHYLGMAAALTGDMDWARSVILLVISLAISSALCLVSVRLLGFERFTTTNDASSDYKTRRDRARREDPKINYLDYPKSVIFGYRATRWRNAYRLVSYHFTMPLLLLSVFQPIALIVPIIFFMRSEKSVEFIESFAAMTERLQLESAVISAFDLVSMLMREQAFIIGMAIGYVGIILIYLLIVRVIEKNPISTIGLPIKGKNGIGKAVAAYARGGLIGLSMITGVYLILFFSGQIRFGGFSMDSSEWPLFFSYILMWIPQGASEEVMMRGYMLPRVSVKFGKAGAVALTSLLFGLLHAGNIGFTPLALFNLCLIAAFFALLTIRTGEIFTVCAAHSAWNFAQGNLFGLQVSGTSAPAALMSADYTSGARALITGGDFGPEGGLAVTIVTAVAITLLYLSSRKAARAKGAPPSEPVT
;
A
#
# COMPACT_ATOMS: atom_id res chain seq x y z
N SER A 1 8.75 -21.62 -1.16
CA SER A 1 8.96 -20.22 -1.59
C SER A 1 8.12 -19.17 -0.85
N PHE A 2 6.81 -19.34 -0.66
CA PHE A 2 6.01 -18.43 0.18
C PHE A 2 6.39 -18.56 1.66
N LEU A 3 6.61 -19.78 2.16
CA LEU A 3 6.80 -20.05 3.58
C LEU A 3 7.95 -19.26 4.25
N PRO A 4 9.16 -19.09 3.70
CA PRO A 4 10.22 -18.34 4.40
C PRO A 4 10.00 -16.83 4.39
N ILE A 5 9.52 -16.24 3.28
CA ILE A 5 9.18 -14.80 3.19
C ILE A 5 7.95 -14.50 4.04
N PHE A 6 6.96 -15.41 4.01
CA PHE A 6 5.79 -15.39 4.88
C PHE A 6 6.18 -15.54 6.35
N LEU A 7 7.11 -16.45 6.70
CA LEU A 7 7.61 -16.60 8.07
C LEU A 7 8.43 -15.39 8.51
N ILE A 8 9.21 -14.75 7.64
CA ILE A 8 9.93 -13.51 7.96
C ILE A 8 8.92 -12.36 8.17
N LEU A 9 7.95 -12.20 7.27
CA LEU A 9 6.89 -11.19 7.42
C LEU A 9 6.01 -11.48 8.64
N LEU A 10 5.66 -12.74 8.89
CA LEU A 10 4.91 -13.19 10.06
C LEU A 10 5.71 -12.97 11.34
N VAL A 11 7.02 -13.22 11.35
CA VAL A 11 7.90 -12.92 12.49
C VAL A 11 7.97 -11.42 12.72
N VAL A 12 8.16 -10.60 11.67
CA VAL A 12 8.10 -9.14 11.79
C VAL A 12 6.73 -8.66 12.29
N CYS A 13 5.63 -9.26 11.84
CA CYS A 13 4.27 -8.95 12.28
C CYS A 13 4.01 -9.40 13.72
N VAL A 14 4.42 -10.60 14.10
CA VAL A 14 4.29 -11.16 15.46
C VAL A 14 5.16 -10.37 16.43
N MET A 15 6.33 -9.89 16.00
CA MET A 15 7.19 -9.02 16.78
C MET A 15 6.63 -7.59 16.92
N ALA A 16 5.98 -7.05 15.89
CA ALA A 16 5.28 -5.76 15.98
C ALA A 16 4.03 -5.82 16.88
N MET A 17 3.42 -7.00 17.00
CA MET A 17 2.26 -7.25 17.88
C MET A 17 2.66 -7.57 19.34
N ASN A 18 3.94 -7.88 19.62
CA ASN A 18 4.40 -8.23 20.96
C ASN A 18 5.06 -7.02 21.64
N ASP A 19 4.26 -6.35 22.48
CA ASP A 19 4.61 -5.52 23.64
C ASP A 19 5.88 -4.64 23.58
N THR A 20 5.63 -3.34 23.54
CA THR A 20 6.54 -2.18 23.47
C THR A 20 7.46 -1.97 24.69
N GLY A 21 7.56 -2.94 25.60
CA GLY A 21 8.17 -2.76 26.92
C GLY A 21 9.69 -2.83 27.00
N ASN A 22 10.40 -3.27 25.94
CA ASN A 22 11.86 -3.39 26.00
C ASN A 22 12.55 -2.95 24.69
N LEU A 23 12.85 -1.65 24.63
CA LEU A 23 13.55 -0.96 23.53
C LEU A 23 14.85 -1.66 23.08
N GLY A 24 15.52 -2.42 23.95
CA GLY A 24 16.76 -3.13 23.62
C GLY A 24 16.61 -4.20 22.52
N GLY A 25 15.43 -4.83 22.40
CA GLY A 25 15.20 -5.94 21.47
C GLY A 25 14.88 -5.51 20.04
N ILE A 26 14.08 -4.45 19.87
CA ILE A 26 13.68 -3.92 18.55
C ILE A 26 14.89 -3.37 17.79
N ASN A 27 15.83 -2.75 18.52
CA ASN A 27 17.03 -2.11 17.98
C ASN A 27 18.04 -3.07 17.36
N LEU A 28 18.00 -4.37 17.69
CA LEU A 28 18.93 -5.36 17.15
C LEU A 28 18.42 -6.04 15.86
N ILE A 29 17.12 -5.94 15.54
CA ILE A 29 16.46 -6.90 14.63
C ILE A 29 15.92 -6.25 13.35
N MET A 30 15.76 -4.92 13.29
CA MET A 30 15.18 -4.23 12.14
C MET A 30 16.19 -3.32 11.40
N PRO A 31 16.63 -3.67 10.17
CA PRO A 31 17.59 -2.90 9.39
C PRO A 31 17.12 -1.48 9.02
N PHE A 32 15.81 -1.26 8.94
CA PHE A 32 15.19 0.02 8.56
C PHE A 32 15.27 1.08 9.67
N PHE A 33 15.29 0.69 10.95
CA PHE A 33 15.33 1.61 12.09
C PHE A 33 16.71 2.18 12.38
N GLY A 34 17.78 1.54 11.91
CA GLY A 34 19.16 2.03 12.08
C GLY A 34 19.42 3.40 11.44
N HIS A 35 18.71 3.74 10.35
CA HIS A 35 18.81 5.05 9.71
C HIS A 35 18.21 6.17 10.57
N TYR A 36 17.12 5.89 11.27
CA TYR A 36 16.47 6.86 12.17
C TYR A 36 17.29 7.09 13.44
N LEU A 37 18.00 6.06 13.94
CA LEU A 37 18.95 6.20 15.05
C LEU A 37 20.16 7.07 14.66
N GLY A 38 20.70 6.88 13.45
CA GLY A 38 21.78 7.72 12.93
C GLY A 38 21.35 9.18 12.73
N MET A 39 20.13 9.43 12.24
CA MET A 39 19.56 10.78 12.17
C MET A 39 19.33 11.38 13.55
N ALA A 40 18.78 10.61 14.51
CA ALA A 40 18.56 11.07 15.87
C ALA A 40 19.90 11.44 16.56
N ALA A 41 20.93 10.59 16.44
CA ALA A 41 22.25 10.87 17.00
C ALA A 41 22.97 12.04 16.31
N ALA A 42 22.76 12.24 15.00
CA ALA A 42 23.23 13.41 14.27
C ALA A 42 22.55 14.70 14.73
N LEU A 43 21.25 14.64 15.03
CA LEU A 43 20.46 15.77 15.50
C LEU A 43 20.76 16.14 16.97
N THR A 44 21.18 15.18 17.79
CA THR A 44 21.57 15.42 19.20
C THR A 44 23.05 15.75 19.40
N GLY A 45 23.84 15.82 18.32
CA GLY A 45 25.29 16.12 18.39
C GLY A 45 26.16 14.96 18.87
N ASP A 46 25.57 13.80 19.16
CA ASP A 46 26.21 12.62 19.75
C ASP A 46 26.48 11.53 18.71
N MET A 47 26.79 11.95 17.48
CA MET A 47 26.96 11.04 16.35
C MET A 47 28.28 10.28 16.44
N ASP A 48 28.21 9.07 16.99
CA ASP A 48 29.25 8.07 16.81
C ASP A 48 29.21 7.55 15.36
N TRP A 49 30.05 8.15 14.53
CA TRP A 49 30.22 7.79 13.13
C TRP A 49 30.63 6.33 12.95
N ALA A 50 31.45 5.78 13.85
CA ALA A 50 31.89 4.39 13.75
C ALA A 50 30.71 3.45 13.98
N ARG A 51 29.92 3.68 15.03
CA ARG A 51 28.73 2.88 15.33
C ARG A 51 27.64 3.01 14.28
N SER A 52 27.43 4.21 13.72
CA SER A 52 26.44 4.46 12.67
C SER A 52 26.82 3.79 11.35
N VAL A 53 28.09 3.87 10.95
CA VAL A 53 28.61 3.15 9.78
C VAL A 53 28.52 1.63 10.00
N ILE A 54 28.86 1.14 11.19
CA ILE A 54 28.72 -0.29 11.53
C ILE A 54 27.25 -0.72 11.43
N LEU A 55 26.30 0.02 11.99
CA LEU A 55 24.88 -0.31 11.92
C LEU A 55 24.33 -0.25 10.49
N LEU A 56 24.74 0.75 9.70
CA LEU A 56 24.40 0.85 8.27
C LEU A 56 24.96 -0.35 7.49
N VAL A 57 26.23 -0.70 7.71
CA VAL A 57 26.90 -1.83 7.05
C VAL A 57 26.27 -3.15 7.47
N ILE A 58 25.97 -3.35 8.76
CA ILE A 58 25.27 -4.53 9.29
C ILE A 58 23.86 -4.59 8.70
N SER A 59 23.12 -3.49 8.66
CA SER A 59 21.78 -3.40 8.09
C SER A 59 21.80 -3.77 6.59
N LEU A 60 22.73 -3.20 5.82
CA LEU A 60 22.92 -3.50 4.42
C LEU A 60 23.39 -4.94 4.21
N ALA A 61 24.28 -5.47 5.06
CA ALA A 61 24.80 -6.82 4.98
C ALA A 61 23.73 -7.86 5.33
N ILE A 62 22.94 -7.66 6.40
CA ILE A 62 21.82 -8.51 6.79
C ILE A 62 20.73 -8.46 5.73
N SER A 63 20.37 -7.27 5.22
CA SER A 63 19.39 -7.13 4.14
C SER A 63 19.87 -7.82 2.86
N SER A 64 21.17 -7.68 2.53
CA SER A 64 21.78 -8.35 1.38
C SER A 64 21.87 -9.86 1.57
N ALA A 65 22.19 -10.33 2.77
CA ALA A 65 22.28 -11.74 3.13
C ALA A 65 20.90 -12.39 3.12
N LEU A 66 19.88 -11.74 3.70
CA LEU A 66 18.49 -12.18 3.64
C LEU A 66 17.98 -12.23 2.20
N CYS A 67 18.31 -11.22 1.38
CA CYS A 67 18.03 -11.23 -0.05
C CYS A 67 18.74 -12.40 -0.75
N LEU A 68 20.04 -12.59 -0.50
CA LEU A 68 20.84 -13.68 -1.08
C LEU A 68 20.36 -15.08 -0.66
N VAL A 69 20.05 -15.28 0.61
CA VAL A 69 19.53 -16.54 1.15
C VAL A 69 18.14 -16.78 0.60
N SER A 70 17.26 -15.78 0.57
CA SER A 70 15.94 -15.90 -0.07
C SER A 70 16.07 -16.25 -1.55
N VAL A 71 17.00 -15.61 -2.27
CA VAL A 71 17.29 -15.89 -3.68
C VAL A 71 17.87 -17.30 -3.88
N ARG A 72 18.79 -17.74 -3.02
CA ARG A 72 19.34 -19.10 -3.08
C ARG A 72 18.30 -20.15 -2.73
N LEU A 73 17.47 -19.93 -1.72
CA LEU A 73 16.35 -20.82 -1.39
C LEU A 73 15.33 -20.91 -2.55
N LEU A 74 15.06 -19.79 -3.22
CA LEU A 74 14.26 -19.76 -4.46
C LEU A 74 14.95 -20.48 -5.64
N GLY A 75 16.28 -20.60 -5.61
CA GLY A 75 17.07 -21.35 -6.60
C GLY A 75 17.28 -22.83 -6.25
N PHE A 76 17.21 -23.22 -4.97
CA PHE A 76 17.39 -24.59 -4.49
C PHE A 76 16.09 -25.40 -4.46
N GLU A 77 14.93 -24.78 -4.20
CA GLU A 77 13.67 -25.40 -4.60
C GLU A 77 13.70 -25.52 -6.13
N ARG A 78 13.37 -26.70 -6.69
CA ARG A 78 13.12 -26.91 -8.13
C ARG A 78 11.89 -26.08 -8.59
N PHE A 79 11.95 -24.77 -8.46
CA PHE A 79 10.99 -23.78 -8.97
C PHE A 79 11.28 -23.41 -10.43
N THR A 80 12.21 -24.14 -11.06
CA THR A 80 12.40 -24.25 -12.51
C THR A 80 11.38 -25.21 -13.16
N THR A 81 10.11 -25.09 -12.80
CA THR A 81 9.08 -25.12 -13.84
C THR A 81 8.76 -23.64 -14.12
N THR A 82 9.44 -22.95 -15.05
CA THR A 82 9.72 -23.48 -16.38
C THR A 82 10.68 -22.61 -17.20
N ASN A 83 11.78 -23.21 -17.66
CA ASN A 83 12.23 -23.03 -19.06
C ASN A 83 11.33 -23.82 -20.05
N ASP A 84 10.31 -24.52 -19.54
CA ASP A 84 9.38 -25.36 -20.28
C ASP A 84 7.92 -24.86 -20.46
N ALA A 85 7.47 -23.68 -20.02
CA ALA A 85 6.06 -23.29 -20.22
C ALA A 85 5.84 -22.86 -21.67
N SER A 86 6.91 -22.45 -22.37
CA SER A 86 6.87 -22.24 -23.81
C SER A 86 7.20 -23.52 -24.59
N SER A 87 8.07 -24.41 -24.09
CA SER A 87 8.41 -25.67 -24.76
C SER A 87 7.31 -26.73 -24.58
N ASP A 88 6.78 -26.93 -23.38
CA ASP A 88 5.70 -27.85 -23.02
C ASP A 88 4.36 -27.31 -23.51
N TYR A 89 4.12 -25.99 -23.51
CA TYR A 89 2.93 -25.45 -24.21
C TYR A 89 3.02 -25.67 -25.71
N LYS A 90 4.17 -25.40 -26.35
CA LYS A 90 4.31 -25.61 -27.79
C LYS A 90 4.18 -27.11 -28.12
N THR A 91 4.77 -27.98 -27.33
CA THR A 91 4.69 -29.45 -27.50
C THR A 91 3.29 -29.99 -27.20
N ARG A 92 2.62 -29.53 -26.13
CA ARG A 92 1.22 -29.87 -25.81
C ARG A 92 0.25 -29.30 -26.83
N ARG A 93 0.45 -28.08 -27.31
CA ARG A 93 -0.31 -27.45 -28.39
C ARG A 93 -0.13 -28.20 -29.70
N ASP A 94 1.10 -28.57 -30.04
CA ASP A 94 1.42 -29.27 -31.27
C ASP A 94 0.95 -30.75 -31.20
N ARG A 95 0.91 -31.37 -30.00
CA ARG A 95 0.27 -32.67 -29.74
C ARG A 95 -1.25 -32.60 -29.81
N ALA A 96 -1.86 -31.63 -29.14
CA ALA A 96 -3.31 -31.44 -29.15
C ALA A 96 -3.82 -31.03 -30.54
N ARG A 97 -3.06 -30.24 -31.33
CA ARG A 97 -3.35 -30.00 -32.76
C ARG A 97 -3.35 -31.26 -33.62
N ARG A 98 -2.54 -32.27 -33.26
CA ARG A 98 -2.54 -33.57 -33.94
C ARG A 98 -3.75 -34.41 -33.55
N GLU A 99 -4.26 -34.24 -32.32
CA GLU A 99 -5.39 -34.98 -31.78
C GLU A 99 -6.75 -34.37 -32.20
N ASP A 100 -6.90 -33.04 -32.23
CA ASP A 100 -8.10 -32.36 -32.75
C ASP A 100 -7.74 -31.05 -33.51
N PRO A 101 -7.61 -31.10 -34.84
CA PRO A 101 -7.20 -29.95 -35.66
C PRO A 101 -8.19 -28.78 -35.66
N LYS A 102 -9.44 -28.99 -35.22
CA LYS A 102 -10.52 -27.98 -35.28
C LYS A 102 -10.58 -27.09 -34.04
N ILE A 103 -9.90 -27.47 -32.95
CA ILE A 103 -9.83 -26.67 -31.72
C ILE A 103 -8.74 -25.59 -31.87
N ASN A 104 -9.10 -24.33 -31.61
CA ASN A 104 -8.16 -23.21 -31.69
C ASN A 104 -7.28 -23.11 -30.43
N TYR A 105 -6.15 -23.82 -30.41
CA TYR A 105 -5.17 -23.80 -29.31
C TYR A 105 -4.31 -22.51 -29.21
N LEU A 106 -4.74 -21.40 -29.82
CA LEU A 106 -4.13 -20.07 -29.65
C LEU A 106 -4.54 -19.38 -28.34
N ASP A 107 -5.51 -19.94 -27.62
CA ASP A 107 -5.86 -19.47 -26.28
C ASP A 107 -4.77 -19.86 -25.27
N TYR A 108 -3.75 -19.01 -25.18
CA TYR A 108 -2.97 -18.87 -23.96
C TYR A 108 -3.96 -18.79 -22.77
N PRO A 109 -3.67 -19.43 -21.62
CA PRO A 109 -4.67 -19.60 -20.58
C PRO A 109 -5.29 -18.26 -20.19
N LYS A 110 -6.57 -18.30 -19.84
CA LYS A 110 -7.46 -17.21 -19.39
C LYS A 110 -6.92 -16.34 -18.23
N SER A 111 -5.64 -16.44 -17.86
CA SER A 111 -4.93 -15.80 -16.76
C SER A 111 -4.24 -14.48 -17.12
N VAL A 112 -4.20 -14.07 -18.39
CA VAL A 112 -3.53 -12.82 -18.80
C VAL A 112 -4.35 -11.60 -18.36
N ILE A 113 -3.74 -10.74 -17.55
CA ILE A 113 -4.29 -9.43 -17.17
C ILE A 113 -3.57 -8.37 -18.02
N PHE A 114 -4.31 -7.40 -18.54
CA PHE A 114 -3.82 -6.30 -19.40
C PHE A 114 -3.01 -6.71 -20.63
N GLY A 115 -3.14 -7.95 -21.10
CA GLY A 115 -2.34 -8.45 -22.20
C GLY A 115 -0.84 -8.59 -21.88
N TYR A 116 -0.44 -8.52 -20.61
CA TYR A 116 0.95 -8.71 -20.22
C TYR A 116 1.42 -10.11 -20.60
N ARG A 117 2.51 -10.18 -21.38
CA ARG A 117 3.18 -11.43 -21.74
C ARG A 117 4.58 -11.36 -21.16
N ALA A 118 4.98 -12.42 -20.45
CA ALA A 118 6.33 -12.50 -19.91
C ALA A 118 7.35 -12.49 -21.08
N THR A 119 8.01 -11.36 -21.29
CA THR A 119 9.19 -11.26 -22.16
C THR A 119 10.36 -11.96 -21.45
N ARG A 120 11.15 -12.78 -22.17
CA ARG A 120 12.33 -13.56 -21.71
C ARG A 120 12.78 -13.19 -20.29
N TRP A 121 12.46 -14.06 -19.33
CA TRP A 121 12.80 -13.90 -17.91
C TRP A 121 14.27 -13.48 -17.74
N ARG A 122 14.50 -12.30 -17.17
CA ARG A 122 15.78 -11.99 -16.50
C ARG A 122 15.57 -12.36 -15.03
N ASN A 123 16.53 -13.10 -14.48
CA ASN A 123 16.61 -13.70 -13.13
C ASN A 123 15.58 -13.18 -12.10
N ALA A 124 14.93 -14.10 -11.38
CA ALA A 124 13.96 -13.82 -10.30
C ALA A 124 14.41 -12.75 -9.28
N TYR A 125 15.73 -12.60 -9.10
CA TYR A 125 16.39 -11.49 -8.40
C TYR A 125 15.89 -10.08 -8.82
N ARG A 126 15.75 -9.82 -10.12
CA ARG A 126 15.26 -8.53 -10.64
C ARG A 126 13.75 -8.37 -10.42
N LEU A 127 13.02 -9.48 -10.39
CA LEU A 127 11.59 -9.44 -10.08
C LEU A 127 11.39 -9.02 -8.61
N VAL A 128 12.00 -9.69 -7.64
CA VAL A 128 11.76 -9.34 -6.22
C VAL A 128 12.31 -7.95 -5.87
N SER A 129 13.52 -7.60 -6.33
CA SER A 129 14.14 -6.31 -5.98
C SER A 129 13.45 -5.09 -6.58
N TYR A 130 13.06 -5.12 -7.87
CA TYR A 130 12.33 -4.00 -8.48
C TYR A 130 10.86 -3.93 -8.06
N HIS A 131 10.26 -5.04 -7.60
CA HIS A 131 8.82 -5.10 -7.36
C HIS A 131 8.43 -4.77 -5.92
N PHE A 132 9.33 -5.00 -4.94
CA PHE A 132 9.06 -4.79 -3.50
C PHE A 132 9.97 -3.77 -2.83
N THR A 133 11.28 -3.90 -3.02
CA THR A 133 12.24 -3.11 -2.24
C THR A 133 12.35 -1.68 -2.75
N MET A 134 12.26 -1.48 -4.06
CA MET A 134 12.45 -0.16 -4.67
C MET A 134 11.43 0.90 -4.23
N PRO A 135 10.10 0.65 -4.21
CA PRO A 135 9.13 1.64 -3.74
C PRO A 135 9.29 1.99 -2.26
N LEU A 136 9.54 1.00 -1.41
CA LEU A 136 9.79 1.21 0.01
C LEU A 136 11.08 2.00 0.25
N LEU A 137 12.12 1.72 -0.54
CA LEU A 137 13.38 2.47 -0.52
C LEU A 137 13.21 3.90 -1.03
N LEU A 138 12.37 4.11 -2.04
CA LEU A 138 12.04 5.46 -2.53
C LEU A 138 11.26 6.24 -1.48
N LEU A 139 10.26 5.61 -0.84
CA LEU A 139 9.52 6.22 0.25
C LEU A 139 10.45 6.60 1.41
N SER A 140 11.38 5.71 1.78
CA SER A 140 12.37 5.98 2.83
C SER A 140 13.38 7.08 2.48
N VAL A 141 13.53 7.43 1.20
CA VAL A 141 14.34 8.57 0.75
C VAL A 141 13.51 9.85 0.68
N PHE A 142 12.30 9.79 0.11
CA PHE A 142 11.45 10.96 -0.05
C PHE A 142 10.90 11.48 1.28
N GLN A 143 10.60 10.60 2.25
CA GLN A 143 10.04 11.01 3.53
C GLN A 143 11.02 11.89 4.36
N PRO A 144 12.31 11.54 4.51
CA PRO A 144 13.29 12.46 5.09
C PRO A 144 13.46 13.76 4.30
N ILE A 145 13.49 13.70 2.96
CA ILE A 145 13.61 14.91 2.12
C ILE A 145 12.40 15.83 2.32
N ALA A 146 11.20 15.27 2.40
CA ALA A 146 9.98 16.02 2.64
C ALA A 146 9.95 16.71 4.02
N LEU A 147 10.72 16.20 5.00
CA LEU A 147 10.87 16.81 6.33
C LEU A 147 11.85 17.99 6.37
N ILE A 148 12.77 18.12 5.40
CA ILE A 148 13.80 19.17 5.41
C ILE A 148 13.16 20.56 5.46
N VAL A 149 12.16 20.83 4.62
CA VAL A 149 11.51 22.15 4.55
C VAL A 149 10.71 22.46 5.84
N PRO A 150 9.83 21.56 6.34
CA PRO A 150 9.21 21.70 7.65
C PRO A 150 10.20 21.96 8.79
N ILE A 151 11.33 21.23 8.83
CA ILE A 151 12.36 21.42 9.85
C ILE A 151 12.96 22.83 9.75
N ILE A 152 13.26 23.32 8.54
CA ILE A 152 13.77 24.69 8.35
C ILE A 152 12.76 25.73 8.84
N PHE A 153 11.47 25.55 8.56
CA PHE A 153 10.44 26.47 9.06
C PHE A 153 10.29 26.40 10.58
N PHE A 154 10.29 25.20 11.15
CA PHE A 154 10.25 24.99 12.59
C PHE A 154 11.43 25.67 13.28
N MET A 155 12.66 25.43 12.83
CA MET A 155 13.90 26.01 13.37
C MET A 155 13.96 27.55 13.26
N ARG A 156 13.11 28.18 12.43
CA ARG A 156 12.99 29.64 12.32
C ARG A 156 11.86 30.21 13.19
N SER A 157 11.09 29.37 13.86
CA SER A 157 9.97 29.76 14.71
C SER A 157 10.36 29.81 16.18
N GLU A 158 9.70 30.67 16.96
CA GLU A 158 9.89 30.77 18.42
C GLU A 158 9.62 29.43 19.12
N LYS A 159 8.69 28.62 18.59
CA LYS A 159 8.38 27.27 19.09
C LYS A 159 9.59 26.32 19.09
N SER A 160 10.57 26.53 18.21
CA SER A 160 11.77 25.69 18.23
C SER A 160 12.66 25.97 19.43
N VAL A 161 12.73 27.22 19.87
CA VAL A 161 13.49 27.61 21.07
C VAL A 161 12.84 26.98 22.30
N GLU A 162 11.51 27.13 22.45
CA GLU A 162 10.75 26.54 23.56
C GLU A 162 10.89 25.01 23.59
N PHE A 163 10.80 24.35 22.43
CA PHE A 163 10.99 22.90 22.33
C PHE A 163 12.40 22.49 22.75
N ILE A 164 13.45 23.15 22.25
CA ILE A 164 14.84 22.83 22.57
C ILE A 164 15.11 22.99 24.06
N GLU A 165 14.65 24.09 24.67
CA GLU A 165 14.82 24.33 26.11
C GLU A 165 14.08 23.28 26.96
N SER A 166 12.82 22.97 26.60
CA SER A 166 12.03 21.94 27.28
C SER A 166 12.68 20.55 27.14
N PHE A 167 13.13 20.21 25.94
CA PHE A 167 13.76 18.93 25.65
C PHE A 167 15.11 18.75 26.35
N ALA A 168 15.92 19.82 26.40
CA ALA A 168 17.17 19.84 27.15
C ALA A 168 16.90 19.61 28.65
N ALA A 169 15.93 20.33 29.23
CA ALA A 169 15.57 20.17 30.64
C ALA A 169 15.04 18.76 30.98
N MET A 170 14.27 18.12 30.09
CA MET A 170 13.83 16.73 30.26
C MET A 170 15.01 15.76 30.25
N THR A 171 15.98 15.98 29.34
CA THR A 171 17.15 15.13 29.19
C THR A 171 18.08 15.24 30.41
N GLU A 172 18.32 16.46 30.91
CA GLU A 172 19.09 16.70 32.13
C GLU A 172 18.47 16.02 33.37
N ARG A 173 17.14 15.92 33.41
CA ARG A 173 16.39 15.25 34.48
C ARG A 173 16.22 13.74 34.28
N LEU A 174 16.84 13.16 33.25
CA LEU A 174 16.72 11.75 32.86
C LEU A 174 15.27 11.29 32.60
N GLN A 175 14.40 12.21 32.15
CA GLN A 175 12.99 11.92 31.81
C GLN A 175 12.87 11.36 30.40
N LEU A 176 13.46 10.18 30.17
CA LEU A 176 13.58 9.54 28.86
C LEU A 176 12.22 9.31 28.17
N GLU A 177 11.20 8.88 28.92
CA GLU A 177 9.87 8.64 28.37
C GLU A 177 9.22 9.93 27.84
N SER A 178 9.26 11.00 28.63
CA SER A 178 8.72 12.32 28.25
C SER A 178 9.48 12.94 27.07
N ALA A 179 10.81 12.75 27.03
CA ALA A 179 11.63 13.19 25.90
C ALA A 179 11.24 12.45 24.61
N VAL A 180 11.05 11.12 24.69
CA VAL A 180 10.63 10.31 23.53
C VAL A 180 9.25 10.73 23.02
N ILE A 181 8.26 10.92 23.91
CA ILE A 181 6.93 11.40 23.55
C ILE A 181 7.02 12.76 22.86
N SER A 182 7.79 13.69 23.43
CA SER A 182 7.97 15.02 22.86
C SER A 182 8.61 15.00 21.47
N ALA A 183 9.55 14.08 21.23
CA ALA A 183 10.14 13.88 19.90
C ALA A 183 9.11 13.34 18.89
N PHE A 184 8.25 12.40 19.29
CA PHE A 184 7.15 11.91 18.45
C PHE A 184 6.11 13.00 18.17
N ASP A 185 5.82 13.85 19.14
CA ASP A 185 4.91 14.99 18.97
C ASP A 185 5.49 16.02 18.00
N LEU A 186 6.80 16.31 18.09
CA LEU A 186 7.48 17.18 17.11
C LEU A 186 7.40 16.60 15.70
N VAL A 187 7.76 15.33 15.52
CA VAL A 187 7.69 14.68 14.20
C VAL A 187 6.26 14.69 13.67
N SER A 188 5.28 14.41 14.53
CA SER A 188 3.87 14.48 14.18
C SER A 188 3.49 15.89 13.74
N MET A 189 3.91 16.93 14.47
CA MET A 189 3.67 18.33 14.10
C MET A 189 4.26 18.66 12.73
N LEU A 190 5.52 18.30 12.48
CA LEU A 190 6.20 18.53 11.20
C LEU A 190 5.52 17.79 10.03
N MET A 191 4.97 16.61 10.29
CA MET A 191 4.22 15.85 9.27
C MET A 191 2.84 16.45 8.95
N ARG A 192 2.34 17.39 9.75
CA ARG A 192 1.11 18.16 9.46
C ARG A 192 1.37 19.44 8.67
N GLU A 193 2.64 19.80 8.47
CA GLU A 193 2.99 20.98 7.68
C GLU A 193 2.68 20.79 6.20
N GLN A 194 2.13 21.83 5.56
CA GLN A 194 1.76 21.80 4.14
C GLN A 194 2.96 21.44 3.25
N ALA A 195 4.17 21.89 3.61
CA ALA A 195 5.40 21.58 2.89
C ALA A 195 5.74 20.07 2.91
N PHE A 196 5.51 19.39 4.05
CA PHE A 196 5.70 17.94 4.14
C PHE A 196 4.71 17.21 3.24
N ILE A 197 3.44 17.59 3.29
CA ILE A 197 2.36 16.97 2.50
C ILE A 197 2.62 17.10 1.00
N ILE A 198 3.04 18.28 0.54
CA ILE A 198 3.44 18.50 -0.86
C ILE A 198 4.69 17.69 -1.22
N GLY A 199 5.69 17.65 -0.35
CA GLY A 199 6.90 16.83 -0.55
C GLY A 199 6.58 15.34 -0.71
N MET A 200 5.68 14.81 0.12
CA MET A 200 5.20 13.43 0.04
C MET A 200 4.41 13.19 -1.26
N ALA A 201 3.53 14.11 -1.66
CA ALA A 201 2.80 14.02 -2.93
C ALA A 201 3.76 13.90 -4.12
N ILE A 202 4.83 14.68 -4.15
CA ILE A 202 5.89 14.59 -5.18
C ILE A 202 6.58 13.22 -5.13
N GLY A 203 6.90 12.71 -3.93
CA GLY A 203 7.47 11.39 -3.75
C GLY A 203 6.60 10.27 -4.33
N TYR A 204 5.29 10.30 -4.06
CA TYR A 204 4.33 9.33 -4.62
C TYR A 204 4.24 9.41 -6.15
N VAL A 205 4.25 10.62 -6.72
CA VAL A 205 4.36 10.80 -8.18
C VAL A 205 5.66 10.19 -8.69
N GLY A 206 6.78 10.40 -7.99
CA GLY A 206 8.07 9.79 -8.31
C GLY A 206 8.01 8.26 -8.37
N ILE A 207 7.34 7.62 -7.41
CA ILE A 207 7.13 6.15 -7.39
C ILE A 207 6.37 5.70 -8.64
N ILE A 208 5.28 6.40 -9.00
CA ILE A 208 4.51 6.10 -10.21
C ILE A 208 5.40 6.20 -11.45
N LEU A 209 6.15 7.30 -11.60
CA LEU A 209 7.05 7.52 -12.73
C LEU A 209 8.13 6.45 -12.85
N ILE A 210 8.66 5.96 -11.72
CA ILE A 210 9.64 4.88 -11.70
C ILE A 210 9.04 3.57 -12.21
N TYR A 211 7.81 3.23 -11.82
CA TYR A 211 7.12 2.06 -12.40
C TYR A 211 6.89 2.21 -13.90
N LEU A 212 6.52 3.40 -14.37
CA LEU A 212 6.38 3.68 -15.80
C LEU A 212 7.72 3.50 -16.53
N LEU A 213 8.82 3.99 -15.96
CA LEU A 213 10.17 3.86 -16.50
C LEU A 213 10.61 2.40 -16.53
N ILE A 214 10.39 1.64 -15.46
CA ILE A 214 10.70 0.20 -15.39
C ILE A 214 9.97 -0.54 -16.51
N VAL A 215 8.65 -0.34 -16.63
CA VAL A 215 7.83 -1.00 -17.66
C VAL A 215 8.30 -0.62 -19.07
N ARG A 216 8.50 0.68 -19.33
CA ARG A 216 8.72 1.19 -20.68
C ARG A 216 10.16 1.05 -21.17
N VAL A 217 11.14 1.28 -20.29
CA VAL A 217 12.57 1.38 -20.62
C VAL A 217 13.29 0.09 -20.28
N ILE A 218 13.09 -0.45 -19.08
CA ILE A 218 13.82 -1.64 -18.60
C ILE A 218 13.21 -2.92 -19.19
N GLU A 219 11.91 -3.09 -19.04
CA GLU A 219 11.20 -4.26 -19.56
C GLU A 219 10.81 -4.13 -21.04
N LYS A 220 10.83 -2.91 -21.58
CA LYS A 220 10.43 -2.60 -22.97
C LYS A 220 8.99 -3.04 -23.29
N ASN A 221 8.13 -3.07 -22.28
CA ASN A 221 6.71 -3.37 -22.42
C ASN A 221 5.91 -2.07 -22.64
N PRO A 222 4.77 -2.13 -23.35
CA PRO A 222 3.88 -0.98 -23.47
C PRO A 222 3.18 -0.72 -22.12
N ILE A 223 3.00 0.55 -21.72
CA ILE A 223 2.34 0.93 -20.45
C ILE A 223 0.91 0.39 -20.31
N SER A 224 0.28 -0.01 -21.41
CA SER A 224 -1.01 -0.70 -21.36
C SER A 224 -0.94 -2.01 -20.58
N THR A 225 0.23 -2.65 -20.43
CA THR A 225 0.39 -3.90 -19.67
C THR A 225 0.28 -3.73 -18.16
N ILE A 226 0.23 -2.49 -17.68
CA ILE A 226 -0.07 -2.16 -16.28
C ILE A 226 -1.43 -1.49 -16.12
N GLY A 227 -2.30 -1.59 -17.12
CA GLY A 227 -3.67 -1.08 -17.04
C GLY A 227 -3.80 0.41 -17.31
N LEU A 228 -2.85 1.02 -18.02
CA LEU A 228 -2.92 2.39 -18.51
C LEU A 228 -3.13 2.45 -20.04
N PRO A 229 -4.29 2.02 -20.58
CA PRO A 229 -4.54 1.98 -22.03
C PRO A 229 -5.00 3.35 -22.58
N ILE A 230 -4.18 4.39 -22.45
CA ILE A 230 -4.48 5.70 -23.06
C ILE A 230 -4.11 5.63 -24.55
N LYS A 231 -5.03 5.17 -25.40
CA LYS A 231 -4.88 5.15 -26.87
C LYS A 231 -6.13 5.63 -27.59
N GLY A 232 -5.94 6.25 -28.76
CA GLY A 232 -7.01 6.66 -29.69
C GLY A 232 -7.65 8.01 -29.37
N LYS A 233 -8.52 8.49 -30.28
CA LYS A 233 -9.11 9.86 -30.26
C LYS A 233 -9.86 10.23 -28.97
N ASN A 234 -10.31 9.25 -28.15
CA ASN A 234 -11.03 9.49 -26.88
C ASN A 234 -10.39 8.79 -25.66
N GLY A 235 -9.09 8.49 -25.68
CA GLY A 235 -8.42 7.78 -24.58
C GLY A 235 -8.50 8.50 -23.24
N ILE A 236 -8.28 9.83 -23.25
CA ILE A 236 -8.31 10.67 -22.04
C ILE A 236 -9.74 10.75 -21.46
N GLY A 237 -10.75 10.98 -22.29
CA GLY A 237 -12.14 11.02 -21.83
C GLY A 237 -12.59 9.72 -21.15
N LYS A 238 -12.13 8.57 -21.67
CA LYS A 238 -12.38 7.27 -21.02
C LYS A 238 -11.65 7.14 -19.68
N ALA A 239 -10.42 7.63 -19.58
CA ALA A 239 -9.66 7.63 -18.33
C ALA A 239 -10.33 8.53 -17.28
N VAL A 240 -10.77 9.73 -17.66
CA VAL A 240 -11.52 10.64 -16.77
C VAL A 240 -12.82 10.01 -16.30
N ALA A 241 -13.59 9.39 -17.20
CA ALA A 241 -14.83 8.69 -16.82
C ALA A 241 -14.55 7.49 -15.89
N ALA A 242 -13.48 6.74 -16.13
CA ALA A 242 -13.05 5.64 -15.25
C ALA A 242 -12.65 6.17 -13.86
N TYR A 243 -11.91 7.28 -13.81
CA TYR A 243 -11.50 7.93 -12.58
C TYR A 243 -12.71 8.46 -11.79
N ALA A 244 -13.63 9.16 -12.44
CA ALA A 244 -14.87 9.63 -11.80
C ALA A 244 -15.72 8.48 -11.25
N ARG A 245 -15.89 7.39 -12.03
CA ARG A 245 -16.55 6.17 -11.57
C ARG A 245 -15.85 5.56 -10.35
N GLY A 246 -14.52 5.49 -10.40
CA GLY A 246 -13.71 4.98 -9.30
C GLY A 246 -13.90 5.80 -8.03
N GLY A 247 -13.80 7.13 -8.13
CA GLY A 247 -14.04 8.05 -7.02
C GLY A 247 -15.42 7.86 -6.40
N LEU A 248 -16.47 7.71 -7.22
CA LEU A 248 -17.82 7.41 -6.73
C LEU A 248 -17.90 6.07 -5.99
N ILE A 249 -17.24 5.02 -6.50
CA ILE A 249 -17.19 3.70 -5.83
C ILE A 249 -16.52 3.84 -4.47
N GLY A 250 -15.33 4.42 -4.42
CA GLY A 250 -14.55 4.62 -3.19
C GLY A 250 -15.33 5.42 -2.15
N LEU A 251 -15.83 6.59 -2.56
CA LEU A 251 -16.64 7.47 -1.72
C LEU A 251 -17.91 6.78 -1.19
N SER A 252 -18.61 6.02 -2.05
CA SER A 252 -19.83 5.31 -1.64
C SER A 252 -19.54 4.25 -0.58
N MET A 253 -18.46 3.49 -0.73
CA MET A 253 -18.12 2.44 0.21
C MET A 253 -17.72 3.03 1.57
N ILE A 254 -16.82 4.00 1.62
CA ILE A 254 -16.41 4.62 2.88
C ILE A 254 -17.55 5.39 3.55
N THR A 255 -18.43 6.02 2.76
CA THR A 255 -19.67 6.62 3.31
C THR A 255 -20.55 5.53 3.93
N GLY A 256 -20.67 4.36 3.29
CA GLY A 256 -21.39 3.21 3.88
C GLY A 256 -20.80 2.77 5.21
N VAL A 257 -19.46 2.74 5.34
CA VAL A 257 -18.77 2.44 6.60
C VAL A 257 -19.11 3.50 7.65
N TYR A 258 -18.97 4.79 7.31
CA TYR A 258 -19.33 5.90 8.19
C TYR A 258 -20.77 5.79 8.70
N LEU A 259 -21.72 5.52 7.80
CA LEU A 259 -23.14 5.36 8.15
C LEU A 259 -23.38 4.16 9.07
N ILE A 260 -22.71 3.03 8.85
CA ILE A 260 -22.79 1.88 9.77
C ILE A 260 -22.30 2.28 11.16
N LEU A 261 -21.14 2.94 11.25
CA LEU A 261 -20.59 3.39 12.53
C LEU A 261 -21.52 4.41 13.22
N PHE A 262 -22.08 5.35 12.47
CA PHE A 262 -22.99 6.37 12.98
C PHE A 262 -24.31 5.76 13.49
N PHE A 263 -25.01 4.97 12.66
CA PHE A 263 -26.30 4.39 13.04
C PHE A 263 -26.20 3.26 14.07
N SER A 264 -25.04 2.61 14.20
CA SER A 264 -24.77 1.66 15.29
C SER A 264 -24.26 2.33 16.58
N GLY A 265 -24.25 3.67 16.63
CA GLY A 265 -23.90 4.45 17.82
C GLY A 265 -22.41 4.40 18.20
N GLN A 266 -21.54 3.97 17.29
CA GLN A 266 -20.10 3.87 17.53
C GLN A 266 -19.40 5.22 17.42
N ILE A 267 -19.90 6.08 16.54
CA ILE A 267 -19.43 7.46 16.37
C ILE A 267 -20.58 8.45 16.53
N ARG A 268 -20.24 9.68 16.94
CA ARG A 268 -21.12 10.84 16.91
C ARG A 268 -20.57 11.87 15.94
N PHE A 269 -21.48 12.56 15.27
CA PHE A 269 -21.11 13.71 14.45
C PHE A 269 -20.77 14.88 15.39
N GLY A 270 -19.51 15.30 15.37
CA GLY A 270 -18.98 16.39 16.20
C GLY A 270 -19.19 17.78 15.58
N GLY A 271 -19.74 17.88 14.37
CA GLY A 271 -19.95 19.13 13.65
C GLY A 271 -18.94 19.36 12.52
N PHE A 272 -19.07 20.52 11.87
CA PHE A 272 -18.06 21.03 10.93
C PHE A 272 -17.08 21.89 11.73
N SER A 273 -15.84 21.42 11.86
CA SER A 273 -14.84 22.00 12.77
C SER A 273 -13.65 22.65 12.04
N MET A 274 -13.75 22.84 10.73
CA MET A 274 -12.64 23.34 9.93
C MET A 274 -12.61 24.87 9.89
N ASP A 275 -11.49 25.44 10.35
CA ASP A 275 -11.28 26.89 10.34
C ASP A 275 -10.86 27.40 8.95
N SER A 276 -11.07 28.70 8.69
CA SER A 276 -10.70 29.30 7.41
C SER A 276 -9.19 29.20 7.10
N SER A 277 -8.35 29.11 8.13
CA SER A 277 -6.90 28.93 8.04
C SER A 277 -6.49 27.52 7.61
N GLU A 278 -7.38 26.52 7.73
CA GLU A 278 -7.07 25.12 7.42
C GLU A 278 -7.37 24.74 5.95
N TRP A 279 -8.09 25.57 5.20
CA TRP A 279 -8.38 25.33 3.78
C TRP A 279 -7.14 25.04 2.92
N PRO A 280 -6.02 25.78 3.04
CA PRO A 280 -4.80 25.46 2.27
C PRO A 280 -4.27 24.05 2.58
N LEU A 281 -4.32 23.64 3.85
CA LEU A 281 -3.89 22.30 4.28
C LEU A 281 -4.85 21.24 3.73
N PHE A 282 -6.17 21.45 3.84
CA PHE A 282 -7.20 20.58 3.29
C PHE A 282 -7.00 20.32 1.78
N PHE A 283 -6.76 21.36 0.98
CA PHE A 283 -6.50 21.21 -0.45
C PHE A 283 -5.16 20.50 -0.73
N SER A 284 -4.15 20.67 0.12
CA SER A 284 -2.90 19.92 -0.02
C SER A 284 -3.09 18.42 0.21
N TYR A 285 -4.01 18.01 1.08
CA TYR A 285 -4.37 16.60 1.24
C TYR A 285 -5.00 16.00 0.00
N ILE A 286 -5.82 16.75 -0.76
CA ILE A 286 -6.33 16.28 -2.05
C ILE A 286 -5.16 15.98 -3.00
N LEU A 287 -4.17 16.86 -3.05
CA LEU A 287 -2.97 16.69 -3.88
C LEU A 287 -2.08 15.54 -3.41
N MET A 288 -2.18 15.13 -2.14
CA MET A 288 -1.41 14.02 -1.58
C MET A 288 -2.12 12.68 -1.74
N TRP A 289 -3.42 12.59 -1.44
CA TRP A 289 -4.17 11.33 -1.50
C TRP A 289 -4.31 10.77 -2.91
N ILE A 290 -4.44 11.64 -3.92
CA ILE A 290 -4.51 11.24 -5.33
C ILE A 290 -3.27 10.43 -5.75
N PRO A 291 -2.04 10.95 -5.64
CA PRO A 291 -0.85 10.19 -6.00
C PRO A 291 -0.53 9.10 -4.98
N GLN A 292 -0.84 9.26 -3.69
CA GLN A 292 -0.62 8.21 -2.67
C GLN A 292 -1.40 6.94 -3.03
N GLY A 293 -2.73 7.03 -3.14
CA GLY A 293 -3.57 5.88 -3.48
C GLY A 293 -3.24 5.33 -4.87
N ALA A 294 -2.96 6.22 -5.83
CA ALA A 294 -2.54 5.78 -7.17
C ALA A 294 -1.20 5.03 -7.16
N SER A 295 -0.22 5.43 -6.33
CA SER A 295 1.10 4.79 -6.29
C SER A 295 1.01 3.34 -5.79
N GLU A 296 0.20 3.09 -4.77
CA GLU A 296 -0.04 1.75 -4.24
C GLU A 296 -0.79 0.88 -5.25
N GLU A 297 -1.80 1.41 -5.93
CA GLU A 297 -2.52 0.67 -6.96
C GLU A 297 -1.68 0.42 -8.23
N VAL A 298 -0.82 1.36 -8.63
CA VAL A 298 0.14 1.15 -9.73
C VAL A 298 1.10 0.01 -9.37
N MET A 299 1.62 -0.01 -8.14
CA MET A 299 2.49 -1.08 -7.65
C MET A 299 1.75 -2.43 -7.62
N MET A 300 0.61 -2.50 -6.94
CA MET A 300 -0.04 -3.77 -6.60
C MET A 300 -0.91 -4.31 -7.74
N ARG A 301 -1.73 -3.45 -8.37
CA ARG A 301 -2.74 -3.84 -9.38
C ARG A 301 -2.26 -3.61 -10.80
N GLY A 302 -1.53 -2.52 -11.02
CA GLY A 302 -0.91 -2.24 -12.31
C GLY A 302 0.24 -3.19 -12.59
N TYR A 303 1.20 -3.23 -11.68
CA TYR A 303 2.48 -3.88 -11.95
C TYR A 303 2.56 -5.32 -11.44
N MET A 304 2.28 -5.58 -10.16
CA MET A 304 2.42 -6.93 -9.60
C MET A 304 1.35 -7.89 -10.08
N LEU A 305 0.07 -7.51 -10.02
CA LEU A 305 -1.06 -8.40 -10.33
C LEU A 305 -0.94 -9.09 -11.71
N PRO A 306 -0.63 -8.42 -12.84
CA PRO A 306 -0.46 -9.10 -14.12
C PRO A 306 0.76 -10.03 -14.19
N ARG A 307 1.84 -9.70 -13.47
CA ARG A 307 3.07 -10.50 -13.46
C ARG A 307 2.89 -11.78 -12.67
N VAL A 308 2.25 -11.66 -11.51
CA VAL A 308 1.91 -12.81 -10.65
C VAL A 308 0.87 -13.70 -11.34
N SER A 309 -0.08 -13.13 -12.10
CA SER A 309 -1.14 -13.91 -12.74
C SER A 309 -0.64 -14.85 -13.84
N VAL A 310 0.46 -14.51 -14.51
CA VAL A 310 1.11 -15.40 -15.48
C VAL A 310 1.58 -16.70 -14.83
N LYS A 311 2.03 -16.65 -13.57
CA LYS A 311 2.59 -17.81 -12.85
C LYS A 311 1.57 -18.55 -11.99
N PHE A 312 0.72 -17.82 -11.27
CA PHE A 312 -0.19 -18.38 -10.26
C PHE A 312 -1.68 -18.31 -10.65
N GLY A 313 -1.97 -17.87 -11.88
CA GLY A 313 -3.34 -17.61 -12.32
C GLY A 313 -3.95 -16.37 -11.67
N LYS A 314 -5.16 -15.99 -12.10
CA LYS A 314 -5.86 -14.81 -11.58
C LYS A 314 -6.16 -14.91 -10.08
N ALA A 315 -6.65 -16.07 -9.62
CA ALA A 315 -6.98 -16.29 -8.21
C ALA A 315 -5.74 -16.21 -7.30
N GLY A 316 -4.66 -16.91 -7.67
CA GLY A 316 -3.40 -16.84 -6.92
C GLY A 316 -2.80 -15.43 -6.92
N ALA A 317 -2.94 -14.68 -8.02
CA ALA A 317 -2.48 -13.29 -8.08
C ALA A 317 -3.30 -12.35 -7.20
N VAL A 318 -4.63 -12.49 -7.19
CA VAL A 318 -5.51 -11.74 -6.28
C VAL A 318 -5.14 -12.04 -4.84
N ALA A 319 -5.05 -13.32 -4.45
CA ALA A 319 -4.71 -13.71 -3.08
C ALA A 319 -3.35 -13.18 -2.64
N LEU A 320 -2.30 -13.35 -3.47
CA LEU A 320 -0.95 -12.95 -3.12
C LEU A 320 -0.80 -11.43 -3.04
N THR A 321 -1.28 -10.69 -4.03
CA THR A 321 -1.21 -9.22 -4.00
C THR A 321 -2.04 -8.63 -2.86
N SER A 322 -3.15 -9.27 -2.49
CA SER A 322 -3.97 -8.81 -1.37
C SER A 322 -3.31 -9.01 -0.01
N LEU A 323 -2.72 -10.18 0.21
CA LEU A 323 -1.96 -10.44 1.43
C LEU A 323 -0.78 -9.48 1.57
N LEU A 324 -0.03 -9.28 0.49
CA LEU A 324 1.11 -8.39 0.50
C LEU A 324 0.70 -6.95 0.79
N PHE A 325 -0.46 -6.50 0.28
CA PHE A 325 -1.01 -5.19 0.60
C PHE A 325 -1.28 -5.04 2.10
N GLY A 326 -1.96 -6.02 2.72
CA GLY A 326 -2.19 -6.00 4.17
C GLY A 326 -0.90 -6.02 4.99
N LEU A 327 0.10 -6.79 4.57
CA LEU A 327 1.39 -6.88 5.28
C LEU A 327 2.25 -5.62 5.16
N LEU A 328 2.09 -4.81 4.10
CA LEU A 328 2.77 -3.50 4.00
C LEU A 328 2.34 -2.53 5.10
N HIS A 329 1.19 -2.76 5.74
CA HIS A 329 0.63 -1.93 6.80
C HIS A 329 0.93 -2.46 8.20
N ALA A 330 1.67 -3.56 8.33
CA ALA A 330 1.94 -4.20 9.63
C ALA A 330 2.74 -3.33 10.60
N GLY A 331 3.44 -2.31 10.10
CA GLY A 331 4.17 -1.33 10.91
C GLY A 331 3.33 -0.15 11.39
N ASN A 332 2.04 -0.08 11.03
CA ASN A 332 1.18 1.03 11.40
C ASN A 332 0.60 0.87 12.81
N ILE A 333 0.32 2.00 13.46
CA ILE A 333 -0.28 2.05 14.80
C ILE A 333 -1.66 1.39 14.78
N GLY A 334 -1.94 0.55 15.78
CA GLY A 334 -3.23 -0.13 15.93
C GLY A 334 -3.41 -1.35 15.03
N PHE A 335 -2.38 -1.82 14.32
CA PHE A 335 -2.49 -2.99 13.44
C PHE A 335 -2.92 -4.25 14.21
N THR A 336 -3.97 -4.92 13.74
CA THR A 336 -4.52 -6.14 14.36
C THR A 336 -4.71 -7.25 13.31
N PRO A 337 -4.93 -8.51 13.73
CA PRO A 337 -5.33 -9.57 12.81
C PRO A 337 -6.59 -9.25 12.00
N LEU A 338 -7.55 -8.50 12.58
CA LEU A 338 -8.75 -8.05 11.86
C LEU A 338 -8.40 -6.97 10.83
N ALA A 339 -7.50 -6.05 11.15
CA ALA A 339 -6.97 -5.08 10.18
C ALA A 339 -6.29 -5.79 9.00
N LEU A 340 -5.43 -6.78 9.24
CA LEU A 340 -4.81 -7.58 8.18
C LEU A 340 -5.87 -8.23 7.29
N PHE A 341 -6.87 -8.88 7.89
CA PHE A 341 -7.96 -9.53 7.16
C PHE A 341 -8.75 -8.54 6.30
N ASN A 342 -9.13 -7.38 6.86
CA ASN A 342 -9.87 -6.35 6.15
C ASN A 342 -9.06 -5.71 5.02
N LEU A 343 -7.78 -5.41 5.25
CA LEU A 343 -6.90 -4.92 4.19
C LEU A 343 -6.76 -5.94 3.07
N CYS A 344 -6.69 -7.25 3.38
CA CYS A 344 -6.73 -8.30 2.36
C CYS A 344 -8.06 -8.30 1.60
N LEU A 345 -9.19 -8.10 2.27
CA LEU A 345 -10.51 -8.04 1.62
C LEU A 345 -10.64 -6.82 0.70
N ILE A 346 -10.29 -5.62 1.18
CA ILE A 346 -10.26 -4.39 0.39
C ILE A 346 -9.35 -4.61 -0.82
N ALA A 347 -8.20 -5.22 -0.56
CA ALA A 347 -7.22 -5.44 -1.58
C ALA A 347 -7.68 -6.43 -2.67
N ALA A 348 -8.41 -7.47 -2.26
CA ALA A 348 -9.03 -8.42 -3.17
C ALA A 348 -10.15 -7.75 -3.98
N PHE A 349 -10.96 -6.91 -3.35
CA PHE A 349 -11.97 -6.10 -4.04
C PHE A 349 -11.34 -5.23 -5.14
N PHE A 350 -10.28 -4.47 -4.84
CA PHE A 350 -9.59 -3.66 -5.85
C PHE A 350 -8.95 -4.50 -6.95
N ALA A 351 -8.36 -5.66 -6.63
CA ALA A 351 -7.82 -6.55 -7.65
C ALA A 351 -8.92 -7.09 -8.59
N LEU A 352 -10.07 -7.48 -8.04
CA LEU A 352 -11.23 -7.93 -8.84
C LEU A 352 -11.83 -6.79 -9.67
N LEU A 353 -11.91 -5.58 -9.10
CA LEU A 353 -12.39 -4.39 -9.80
C LEU A 353 -11.49 -4.06 -10.98
N THR A 354 -10.17 -4.09 -10.77
CA THR A 354 -9.14 -3.92 -11.81
C THR A 354 -9.28 -4.93 -12.95
N ILE A 355 -9.45 -6.21 -12.61
CA ILE A 355 -9.63 -7.28 -13.61
C ILE A 355 -10.90 -7.05 -14.41
N ARG A 356 -11.98 -6.59 -13.77
CA ARG A 356 -13.26 -6.30 -14.42
C ARG A 356 -13.20 -5.09 -15.34
N THR A 357 -12.56 -3.99 -14.90
CA THR A 357 -12.50 -2.74 -15.67
C THR A 357 -11.47 -2.82 -16.79
N GLY A 358 -10.43 -3.64 -16.64
CA GLY A 358 -9.34 -3.75 -17.62
C GLY A 358 -8.42 -2.52 -17.65
N GLU A 359 -8.47 -1.70 -16.60
CA GLU A 359 -7.63 -0.52 -16.39
C GLU A 359 -7.50 -0.18 -14.89
N ILE A 360 -6.48 0.60 -14.51
CA ILE A 360 -6.21 0.94 -13.10
C ILE A 360 -6.75 2.30 -12.63
N PHE A 361 -7.15 3.21 -13.52
CA PHE A 361 -7.71 4.53 -13.15
C PHE A 361 -8.89 4.41 -12.19
N THR A 362 -9.79 3.44 -12.41
CA THR A 362 -10.93 3.23 -11.50
C THR A 362 -10.47 2.87 -10.09
N VAL A 363 -9.49 1.98 -9.92
CA VAL A 363 -9.03 1.59 -8.58
C VAL A 363 -8.17 2.66 -7.93
N CYS A 364 -7.31 3.35 -8.69
CA CYS A 364 -6.55 4.48 -8.19
C CYS A 364 -7.47 5.55 -7.60
N ALA A 365 -8.54 5.90 -8.32
CA ALA A 365 -9.52 6.88 -7.85
C ALA A 365 -10.36 6.38 -6.67
N ALA A 366 -10.77 5.10 -6.69
CA ALA A 366 -11.53 4.52 -5.59
C ALA A 366 -10.72 4.53 -4.29
N HIS A 367 -9.46 4.14 -4.35
CA HIS A 367 -8.56 4.16 -3.20
C HIS A 367 -8.29 5.60 -2.73
N SER A 368 -7.94 6.51 -3.64
CA SER A 368 -7.69 7.92 -3.29
C SER A 368 -8.91 8.59 -2.63
N ALA A 369 -10.10 8.34 -3.18
CA ALA A 369 -11.34 8.88 -2.63
C ALA A 369 -11.72 8.25 -1.28
N TRP A 370 -11.44 6.96 -1.10
CA TRP A 370 -11.61 6.28 0.18
C TRP A 370 -10.78 6.95 1.27
N ASN A 371 -9.47 7.10 1.04
CA ASN A 371 -8.55 7.64 2.06
C ASN A 371 -8.86 9.12 2.36
N PHE A 372 -9.06 9.92 1.31
CA PHE A 372 -9.41 11.33 1.48
C PHE A 372 -10.73 11.51 2.23
N ALA A 373 -11.76 10.71 1.91
CA ALA A 373 -13.04 10.81 2.60
C ALA A 373 -12.96 10.33 4.05
N GLN A 374 -12.28 9.20 4.30
CA GLN A 374 -12.09 8.67 5.65
C GLN A 374 -11.39 9.70 6.55
N GLY A 375 -10.24 10.22 6.09
CA GLY A 375 -9.42 11.17 6.83
C GLY A 375 -10.00 12.59 6.85
N ASN A 376 -10.07 13.23 5.68
CA ASN A 376 -10.31 14.66 5.57
C ASN A 376 -11.79 15.04 5.40
N LEU A 377 -12.68 14.13 4.97
CA LEU A 377 -14.11 14.44 4.98
C LEU A 377 -14.75 14.07 6.31
N PHE A 378 -14.48 12.86 6.83
CA PHE A 378 -15.14 12.31 8.00
C PHE A 378 -14.36 12.46 9.31
N GLY A 379 -13.07 12.80 9.27
CA GLY A 379 -12.26 12.98 10.47
C GLY A 379 -11.88 11.69 11.19
N LEU A 380 -11.80 10.56 10.46
CA LEU A 380 -11.44 9.25 11.01
C LEU A 380 -9.98 8.90 10.71
N GLN A 381 -9.36 8.06 11.55
CA GLN A 381 -8.00 7.57 11.29
C GLN A 381 -7.95 6.74 10.00
N VAL A 382 -6.89 6.92 9.20
CA VAL A 382 -6.59 6.15 7.98
C VAL A 382 -5.44 5.20 8.27
N SER A 383 -5.75 3.91 8.47
CA SER A 383 -4.77 2.86 8.79
C SER A 383 -3.74 3.24 9.86
N GLY A 384 -4.19 3.79 10.99
CA GLY A 384 -3.34 4.20 12.10
C GLY A 384 -2.73 5.60 11.98
N THR A 385 -3.06 6.35 10.93
CA THR A 385 -2.63 7.74 10.72
C THR A 385 -3.79 8.70 10.87
N SER A 386 -3.59 9.84 11.52
CA SER A 386 -4.58 10.92 11.55
C SER A 386 -4.37 11.86 10.37
N ALA A 387 -5.45 12.24 9.69
CA ALA A 387 -5.42 13.30 8.70
C ALA A 387 -5.87 14.61 9.37
N PRO A 388 -4.98 15.57 9.64
CA PRO A 388 -5.37 16.92 10.06
C PRO A 388 -6.15 17.65 8.95
N ALA A 389 -6.80 18.77 9.30
CA ALA A 389 -7.72 19.50 8.42
C ALA A 389 -8.83 18.59 7.88
N ALA A 390 -9.69 18.13 8.79
CA ALA A 390 -10.89 17.38 8.46
C ALA A 390 -12.12 18.30 8.44
N LEU A 391 -12.97 18.14 7.43
CA LEU A 391 -14.18 18.95 7.25
C LEU A 391 -15.21 18.65 8.34
N MET A 392 -15.41 17.37 8.65
CA MET A 392 -16.28 16.90 9.74
C MET A 392 -15.43 16.33 10.86
N SER A 393 -15.91 16.49 12.10
CA SER A 393 -15.44 15.71 13.23
C SER A 393 -16.32 14.48 13.46
N ALA A 394 -15.68 13.34 13.73
CA ALA A 394 -16.35 12.11 14.14
C ALA A 394 -15.71 11.60 15.44
N ASP A 395 -16.46 11.73 16.53
CA ASP A 395 -15.98 11.33 17.85
C ASP A 395 -16.47 9.93 18.18
N TYR A 396 -15.56 9.05 18.60
CA TYR A 396 -15.95 7.74 19.13
C TYR A 396 -16.73 7.91 20.42
N THR A 397 -17.83 7.17 20.55
CA THR A 397 -18.64 7.21 21.77
C THR A 397 -17.96 6.44 22.91
N SER A 398 -18.34 6.71 24.15
CA SER A 398 -17.82 5.97 25.31
C SER A 398 -18.13 4.47 25.28
N GLY A 399 -19.14 4.06 24.51
CA GLY A 399 -19.51 2.66 24.27
C GLY A 399 -18.96 2.08 22.96
N ALA A 400 -18.11 2.82 22.24
CA ALA A 400 -17.54 2.37 20.98
C ALA A 400 -16.68 1.12 21.20
N ARG A 401 -16.90 0.12 20.36
CA ARG A 401 -16.20 -1.16 20.42
C ARG A 401 -15.12 -1.17 19.35
N ALA A 402 -13.86 -1.33 19.77
CA ALA A 402 -12.72 -1.44 18.85
C ALA A 402 -12.91 -2.53 17.78
N LEU A 403 -13.64 -3.62 18.09
CA LEU A 403 -13.98 -4.65 17.10
C LEU A 403 -14.83 -4.13 15.93
N ILE A 404 -15.69 -3.13 16.17
CA ILE A 404 -16.57 -2.55 15.15
C ILE A 404 -15.88 -1.36 14.46
N THR A 405 -15.21 -0.51 15.24
CA THR A 405 -14.57 0.73 14.77
C THR A 405 -13.16 0.55 14.22
N GLY A 406 -12.50 -0.56 14.57
CA GLY A 406 -11.10 -0.82 14.29
C GLY A 406 -10.10 -0.17 15.26
N GLY A 407 -10.57 0.49 16.32
CA GLY A 407 -9.72 1.10 17.35
C GLY A 407 -8.75 2.13 16.77
N ASP A 408 -7.51 2.12 17.24
CA ASP A 408 -6.47 3.08 16.83
C ASP A 408 -6.08 2.98 15.36
N PHE A 409 -6.35 1.83 14.72
CA PHE A 409 -6.13 1.66 13.27
C PHE A 409 -7.13 2.48 12.44
N GLY A 410 -8.30 2.80 13.01
CA GLY A 410 -9.44 3.36 12.30
C GLY A 410 -10.34 2.31 11.66
N PRO A 411 -11.39 2.73 10.92
CA PRO A 411 -12.46 1.86 10.42
C PRO A 411 -12.01 0.60 9.67
N GLU A 412 -10.87 0.67 9.00
CA GLU A 412 -10.23 -0.44 8.26
C GLU A 412 -9.88 -1.63 9.15
N GLY A 413 -9.68 -1.40 10.46
CA GLY A 413 -9.47 -2.45 11.45
C GLY A 413 -10.75 -3.11 11.96
N GLY A 414 -11.94 -2.63 11.56
CA GLY A 414 -13.22 -2.98 12.19
C GLY A 414 -14.19 -3.76 11.32
N LEU A 415 -15.20 -4.37 11.97
CA LEU A 415 -16.24 -5.15 11.28
C LEU A 415 -17.10 -4.32 10.31
N ALA A 416 -17.20 -3.01 10.50
CA ALA A 416 -17.94 -2.14 9.57
C ALA A 416 -17.35 -2.22 8.14
N VAL A 417 -16.02 -2.20 8.03
CA VAL A 417 -15.32 -2.37 6.74
C VAL A 417 -15.46 -3.79 6.21
N THR A 418 -15.43 -4.81 7.07
CA THR A 418 -15.68 -6.21 6.66
C THR A 418 -17.01 -6.34 5.94
N ILE A 419 -18.09 -5.80 6.53
CA ILE A 419 -19.45 -5.88 6.00
C ILE A 419 -19.53 -5.16 4.65
N VAL A 420 -19.08 -3.90 4.58
CA VAL A 420 -19.17 -3.10 3.34
C VAL A 420 -18.36 -3.74 2.22
N THR A 421 -17.15 -4.21 2.52
CA THR A 421 -16.28 -4.83 1.51
C THR A 421 -16.84 -6.17 1.03
N ALA A 422 -17.38 -7.00 1.92
CA ALA A 422 -18.04 -8.26 1.54
C ALA A 422 -19.26 -8.02 0.64
N VAL A 423 -20.07 -7.01 0.95
CA VAL A 423 -21.20 -6.59 0.08
C VAL A 423 -20.69 -6.09 -1.27
N ALA A 424 -19.66 -5.24 -1.29
CA ALA A 424 -19.09 -4.72 -2.54
C ALA A 424 -18.53 -5.84 -3.45
N ILE A 425 -17.82 -6.81 -2.88
CA ILE A 425 -17.34 -8.01 -3.61
C ILE A 425 -18.53 -8.82 -4.16
N THR A 426 -19.57 -9.01 -3.35
CA THR A 426 -20.77 -9.75 -3.78
C THR A 426 -21.48 -9.05 -4.93
N LEU A 427 -21.70 -7.74 -4.84
CA LEU A 427 -22.31 -6.93 -5.91
C LEU A 427 -21.46 -6.94 -7.19
N LEU A 428 -20.14 -6.86 -7.05
CA LEU A 428 -19.20 -6.99 -8.15
C LEU A 428 -19.30 -8.36 -8.85
N TYR A 429 -19.41 -9.43 -8.06
CA TYR A 429 -19.58 -10.79 -8.57
C TYR A 429 -20.93 -10.97 -9.29
N LEU A 430 -22.04 -10.55 -8.68
CA LEU A 430 -23.38 -10.65 -9.26
C LEU A 430 -23.50 -9.85 -10.57
N SER A 431 -22.98 -8.62 -10.60
CA SER A 431 -22.96 -7.81 -11.82
C SER A 431 -22.08 -8.41 -12.92
N SER A 432 -21.03 -9.16 -12.55
CA SER A 432 -20.21 -9.92 -13.48
C SER A 432 -20.95 -11.11 -14.08
N ARG A 433 -21.70 -11.87 -13.27
CA ARG A 433 -22.53 -12.97 -13.78
C ARG A 433 -23.64 -12.50 -14.70
N LYS A 434 -24.32 -11.40 -14.34
CA LYS A 434 -25.39 -10.82 -15.19
C LYS A 434 -24.85 -10.41 -16.56
N ALA A 435 -23.69 -9.76 -16.59
CA ALA A 435 -23.04 -9.37 -17.84
C ALA A 435 -22.59 -10.58 -18.69
N ALA A 436 -22.12 -11.66 -18.06
CA ALA A 436 -21.75 -12.89 -18.77
C ALA A 436 -22.97 -13.59 -19.38
N ARG A 437 -24.07 -13.70 -18.62
CA ARG A 437 -25.35 -14.26 -19.11
C ARG A 437 -25.92 -13.46 -20.28
N ALA A 438 -25.90 -12.14 -20.21
CA ALA A 438 -26.37 -11.26 -21.29
C ALA A 438 -25.54 -11.40 -22.58
N LYS A 439 -24.28 -11.85 -22.49
CA LYS A 439 -23.40 -12.10 -23.64
C LYS A 439 -23.46 -13.54 -24.17
N GLY A 440 -24.36 -14.39 -23.66
CA GLY A 440 -24.50 -15.78 -24.08
C GLY A 440 -23.29 -16.67 -23.70
N ALA A 441 -22.45 -16.23 -22.76
CA ALA A 441 -21.32 -17.05 -22.31
C ALA A 441 -21.84 -18.25 -21.50
N PRO A 442 -21.34 -19.49 -21.76
CA PRO A 442 -21.70 -20.64 -20.95
C PRO A 442 -21.36 -20.37 -19.47
N PRO A 443 -22.12 -20.91 -18.52
CA PRO A 443 -21.84 -20.70 -17.11
C PRO A 443 -20.42 -21.14 -16.81
N SER A 444 -19.58 -20.22 -16.31
CA SER A 444 -18.27 -20.60 -15.80
C SER A 444 -18.48 -21.60 -14.68
N GLU A 445 -17.93 -22.80 -14.83
CA GLU A 445 -17.90 -23.81 -13.78
C GLU A 445 -17.37 -23.19 -12.47
N PRO A 446 -17.91 -23.60 -11.32
CA PRO A 446 -17.44 -23.13 -10.03
C PRO A 446 -15.94 -23.45 -9.92
N VAL A 447 -15.17 -22.46 -9.48
CA VAL A 447 -13.77 -22.67 -9.08
C VAL A 447 -13.82 -23.53 -7.81
N THR A 448 -13.69 -24.84 -7.98
CA THR A 448 -13.40 -25.79 -6.90
C THR A 448 -11.93 -25.77 -6.54
#